data_AF-I6M4B6-F1
#
_entry.id   AF-I6M4B6-F1
#
_cell.length_a   1.000
_cell.length_b   1.000
_cell.length_c   1.000
_cell.angle_alpha   90.00
_cell.angle_beta   90.00
_cell.angle_gamma   90.00
#
_symmetry.space_group_name_H-M   'P 1'
#
loop_
_entity.id
_entity.type
_entity.pdbx_description
1 polymer ?
#
loop_
_entity_poly.entity_id
_entity_poly.type
_entity_poly.pdbx_seq_one_letter_code
_entity_poly.pdbx_strand_id
1 'polypeptide(L)'
;FYLNNSIMEHHPRIIMLTCAYLSCKVDEFNVSSTQFVGNLVQETPAGQERVLEQILEYELLLIQQLNFHLVVHNPYRPMEGLLIDLKTRYPMLENPESLRKSADDFLTQAVMTDAGLLFSPSQIALTAVLNSASRAGINMESYLTECLKLKEDKETLTKMYDSMRRMKTLLKKYEPPNLEEVIVFKQKLEWIHAQLASSSNKRKRGYEEDGHVAKEPRLAAEEWSDEDLL
;
A
#
# COMPACT_ATOMS: atom_id res chain seq x y z
N PHE A 1 -3.32 -5.13 3.58
CA PHE A 1 -4.56 -5.87 3.25
C PHE A 1 -4.33 -7.37 3.06
N TYR A 2 -3.70 -7.82 1.95
CA TYR A 2 -3.59 -9.24 1.61
C TYR A 2 -2.65 -10.09 2.50
N LEU A 3 -1.93 -9.48 3.44
CA LEU A 3 -1.22 -10.24 4.47
C LEU A 3 -2.19 -11.02 5.38
N ASN A 4 -3.38 -10.45 5.63
CA ASN A 4 -4.38 -11.00 6.57
C ASN A 4 -5.68 -11.42 5.90
N ASN A 5 -5.83 -11.21 4.57
CA ASN A 5 -7.07 -11.41 3.84
C ASN A 5 -6.83 -12.24 2.59
N SER A 6 -7.82 -13.04 2.18
CA SER A 6 -7.72 -13.92 1.02
C SER A 6 -8.04 -13.21 -0.29
N ILE A 7 -7.24 -13.49 -1.33
CA ILE A 7 -7.50 -13.06 -2.72
C ILE A 7 -8.79 -13.68 -3.27
N MET A 8 -9.16 -14.87 -2.78
CA MET A 8 -10.40 -15.57 -3.19
C MET A 8 -11.66 -14.91 -2.62
N GLU A 9 -11.53 -14.16 -1.53
CA GLU A 9 -12.65 -13.45 -0.90
C GLU A 9 -12.79 -12.03 -1.44
N HIS A 10 -11.67 -11.33 -1.60
CA HIS A 10 -11.66 -9.96 -2.11
C HIS A 10 -10.86 -9.88 -3.41
N HIS A 11 -11.54 -9.47 -4.49
CA HIS A 11 -10.93 -9.45 -5.80
C HIS A 11 -9.80 -8.41 -5.91
N PRO A 12 -8.58 -8.79 -6.33
CA PRO A 12 -7.39 -7.93 -6.28
C PRO A 12 -7.47 -6.72 -7.18
N ARG A 13 -8.20 -6.77 -8.30
CA ARG A 13 -8.45 -5.58 -9.13
C ARG A 13 -9.15 -4.48 -8.34
N ILE A 14 -10.19 -4.83 -7.57
CA ILE A 14 -11.01 -3.85 -6.85
C ILE A 14 -10.24 -3.34 -5.62
N ILE A 15 -9.62 -4.22 -4.85
CA ILE A 15 -8.80 -3.82 -3.71
C ILE A 15 -7.62 -2.95 -4.15
N MET A 16 -6.95 -3.27 -5.28
CA MET A 16 -5.87 -2.45 -5.82
C MET A 16 -6.35 -1.02 -6.13
N LEU A 17 -7.48 -0.88 -6.83
CA LEU A 17 -8.06 0.43 -7.14
C LEU A 17 -8.51 1.17 -5.88
N THR A 18 -9.05 0.45 -4.90
CA THR A 18 -9.45 1.00 -3.60
C THR A 18 -8.24 1.51 -2.81
N CYS A 19 -7.12 0.77 -2.80
CA CYS A 19 -5.86 1.21 -2.22
C CYS A 19 -5.35 2.49 -2.87
N ALA A 20 -5.34 2.56 -4.21
CA ALA A 20 -4.91 3.74 -4.94
C ALA A 20 -5.83 4.95 -4.71
N TYR A 21 -7.15 4.73 -4.62
CA TYR A 21 -8.10 5.79 -4.33
C TYR A 21 -7.96 6.30 -2.89
N LEU A 22 -7.81 5.38 -1.92
CA LEU A 22 -7.59 5.72 -0.51
C LEU A 22 -6.25 6.45 -0.31
N SER A 23 -5.17 6.03 -0.98
CA SER A 23 -3.88 6.73 -0.87
C SER A 23 -3.98 8.17 -1.38
N CYS A 24 -4.73 8.44 -2.45
CA CYS A 24 -4.96 9.81 -2.92
C CYS A 24 -5.61 10.68 -1.84
N LYS A 25 -6.56 10.12 -1.08
CA LYS A 25 -7.22 10.85 0.02
C LYS A 25 -6.31 11.05 1.22
N VAL A 26 -5.56 10.02 1.61
CA VAL A 26 -4.65 10.07 2.77
C VAL A 26 -3.47 11.01 2.54
N ASP A 27 -2.89 11.01 1.33
CA ASP A 27 -1.75 11.85 0.96
C ASP A 27 -2.17 13.24 0.44
N GLU A 28 -3.44 13.62 0.59
CA GLU A 28 -4.00 14.91 0.15
C GLU A 28 -3.79 15.21 -1.34
N PHE A 29 -3.72 14.16 -2.17
CA PHE A 29 -3.67 14.28 -3.61
C PHE A 29 -5.09 14.52 -4.16
N ASN A 30 -5.40 15.79 -4.41
CA ASN A 30 -6.74 16.23 -4.78
C ASN A 30 -7.15 15.74 -6.19
N VAL A 31 -7.91 14.64 -6.22
CA VAL A 31 -8.51 14.05 -7.42
C VAL A 31 -9.97 13.73 -7.15
N SER A 32 -10.88 14.11 -8.06
CA SER A 32 -12.29 13.73 -7.91
C SER A 32 -12.49 12.24 -8.15
N SER A 33 -13.57 11.66 -7.61
CA SER A 33 -13.95 10.27 -7.88
C SER A 33 -14.11 10.00 -9.38
N THR A 34 -14.71 10.93 -10.11
CA THR A 34 -14.91 10.84 -11.57
C THR A 34 -13.60 10.91 -12.34
N GLN A 35 -12.66 11.78 -11.93
CA GLN A 35 -11.32 11.85 -12.54
C GLN A 35 -10.53 10.57 -12.28
N PHE A 36 -10.63 10.01 -11.07
CA PHE A 36 -9.95 8.79 -10.70
C PHE A 36 -10.35 7.62 -11.61
N VAL A 37 -11.64 7.30 -11.70
CA VAL A 37 -12.12 6.22 -12.58
C VAL A 37 -12.02 6.57 -14.07
N GLY A 38 -11.97 7.85 -14.42
CA GLY A 38 -11.71 8.32 -15.78
C GLY A 38 -10.36 7.87 -16.35
N ASN A 39 -9.38 7.53 -15.49
CA ASN A 39 -8.10 6.94 -15.91
C ASN A 39 -8.24 5.48 -16.38
N LEU A 40 -9.38 4.83 -16.13
CA LEU A 40 -9.67 3.48 -16.61
C LEU A 40 -10.15 3.55 -18.07
N VAL A 41 -9.23 3.83 -18.99
CA VAL A 41 -9.51 4.05 -20.42
C VAL A 41 -10.11 2.81 -21.11
N GLN A 42 -9.90 1.62 -20.55
CA GLN A 42 -10.45 0.37 -21.06
C GLN A 42 -11.92 0.15 -20.67
N GLU A 43 -12.43 0.90 -19.70
CA GLU A 43 -13.81 0.78 -19.21
C GLU A 43 -14.74 1.74 -19.95
N THR A 44 -15.98 1.30 -20.19
CA THR A 44 -17.04 2.21 -20.66
C THR A 44 -17.46 3.16 -19.53
N PRO A 45 -18.13 4.29 -19.80
CA PRO A 45 -18.62 5.19 -18.75
C PRO A 45 -19.46 4.48 -17.67
N ALA A 46 -20.34 3.56 -18.09
CA ALA A 46 -21.12 2.73 -17.15
C ALA A 46 -20.25 1.74 -16.36
N GLY A 47 -19.16 1.24 -16.96
CA GLY A 47 -18.17 0.40 -16.26
C GLY A 47 -17.40 1.18 -15.21
N GLN A 48 -16.99 2.41 -15.52
CA GLN A 48 -16.31 3.31 -14.59
C GLN A 48 -17.18 3.63 -13.38
N GLU A 49 -18.48 3.87 -13.60
CA GLU A 49 -19.45 4.09 -12.51
C GLU A 49 -19.57 2.87 -11.59
N ARG A 50 -19.73 1.66 -12.16
CA ARG A 50 -19.76 0.41 -11.36
C ARG A 50 -18.49 0.18 -10.58
N VAL A 51 -17.33 0.44 -11.18
CA VAL A 51 -16.03 0.32 -10.49
C VAL A 51 -15.94 1.33 -9.35
N LEU A 52 -16.45 2.55 -9.55
CA LEU A 52 -16.51 3.56 -8.49
C LEU A 52 -17.38 3.08 -7.32
N GLU A 53 -18.58 2.55 -7.59
CA GLU A 53 -19.46 1.98 -6.57
C GLU A 53 -18.74 0.89 -5.75
N GLN A 54 -18.03 -0.02 -6.44
CA GLN A 54 -17.24 -1.05 -5.77
C GLN A 54 -16.10 -0.46 -4.92
N ILE A 55 -15.37 0.54 -5.43
CA ILE A 55 -14.31 1.21 -4.65
C ILE A 55 -14.89 1.80 -3.35
N LEU A 56 -16.05 2.44 -3.43
CA LEU A 56 -16.70 3.05 -2.26
C LEU A 56 -17.21 1.99 -1.27
N GLU A 57 -17.72 0.86 -1.75
CA GLU A 57 -18.13 -0.28 -0.90
C GLU A 57 -16.94 -0.86 -0.12
N TYR A 58 -15.79 -1.01 -0.77
CA TYR A 58 -14.59 -1.60 -0.18
C TYR A 58 -13.76 -0.62 0.66
N GLU A 59 -14.03 0.69 0.61
CA GLU A 59 -13.22 1.71 1.26
C GLU A 59 -13.16 1.52 2.78
N LEU A 60 -14.31 1.42 3.44
CA LEU A 60 -14.35 1.23 4.90
C LEU A 60 -13.70 -0.09 5.30
N LEU A 61 -13.94 -1.16 4.54
CA LEU A 61 -13.32 -2.47 4.78
C LEU A 61 -11.80 -2.36 4.71
N LEU A 62 -11.26 -1.68 3.69
CA LEU A 62 -9.81 -1.49 3.56
C LEU A 62 -9.24 -0.77 4.78
N ILE A 63 -9.85 0.32 5.24
CA ILE A 63 -9.40 1.08 6.41
C ILE A 63 -9.40 0.20 7.68
N GLN A 64 -10.46 -0.59 7.88
CA GLN A 64 -10.55 -1.54 9.00
C GLN A 64 -9.45 -2.62 8.94
N GLN A 65 -9.19 -3.17 7.75
CA GLN A 65 -8.16 -4.20 7.53
C GLN A 65 -6.73 -3.65 7.58
N LEU A 66 -6.56 -2.33 7.58
CA LEU A 66 -5.29 -1.64 7.88
C LEU A 66 -5.20 -1.21 9.36
N ASN A 67 -6.16 -1.64 10.20
CA ASN A 67 -6.22 -1.26 11.62
C ASN A 67 -6.24 0.27 11.82
N PHE A 68 -6.80 1.02 10.86
CA PHE A 68 -6.79 2.49 10.85
C PHE A 68 -5.39 3.12 10.83
N HIS A 69 -4.34 2.34 10.55
CA HIS A 69 -2.98 2.84 10.33
C HIS A 69 -2.81 3.27 8.88
N LEU A 70 -3.24 4.50 8.57
CA LEU A 70 -3.24 5.03 7.20
C LEU A 70 -1.92 5.71 6.80
N VAL A 71 -1.13 6.16 7.78
CA VAL A 71 0.15 6.84 7.50
C VAL A 71 1.21 5.80 7.14
N VAL A 72 1.71 5.85 5.90
CA VAL A 72 2.79 5.00 5.41
C VAL A 72 4.03 5.84 5.13
N HIS A 73 5.16 5.50 5.76
CA HIS A 73 6.41 6.20 5.53
C HIS A 73 7.18 5.59 4.35
N ASN A 74 7.25 6.33 3.25
CA ASN A 74 7.92 5.89 2.02
C ASN A 74 9.44 6.21 2.01
N PRO A 75 10.28 5.41 1.31
CA PRO A 75 11.73 5.58 1.29
C PRO A 75 12.24 6.75 0.44
N TYR A 76 11.38 7.37 -0.38
CA TYR A 76 11.78 8.48 -1.26
C TYR A 76 12.23 9.72 -0.47
N ARG A 77 11.51 10.08 0.60
CA ARG A 77 11.87 11.22 1.46
C ARG A 77 13.24 11.05 2.15
N PRO A 78 13.54 9.92 2.83
CA PRO A 78 14.88 9.72 3.39
C PRO A 78 15.97 9.59 2.31
N MET A 79 15.65 9.09 1.11
CA MET A 79 16.61 9.07 0.00
C MET A 79 17.06 10.48 -0.39
N GLU A 80 16.12 11.42 -0.54
CA GLU A 80 16.45 12.83 -0.80
C GLU A 80 17.24 13.47 0.36
N GLY A 81 16.87 13.16 1.61
CA GLY A 81 17.62 13.60 2.78
C GLY A 81 19.09 13.13 2.76
N LEU A 82 19.31 11.87 2.40
CA LEU A 82 20.65 11.29 2.27
C LEU A 82 21.45 11.91 1.11
N LEU A 83 20.79 12.21 -0.03
CA LEU A 83 21.46 12.89 -1.14
C LEU A 83 21.90 14.32 -0.77
N ILE A 84 21.06 15.06 -0.03
CA ILE A 84 21.43 16.39 0.50
C ILE A 84 22.59 16.27 1.49
N ASP A 85 22.55 15.25 2.34
CA ASP A 85 23.59 14.99 3.32
C ASP A 85 24.94 14.68 2.66
N LEU A 86 24.94 13.87 1.61
CA LEU A 86 26.14 13.57 0.81
C LEU A 86 26.71 14.84 0.15
N LYS A 87 25.86 15.68 -0.44
CA LYS A 87 26.28 16.94 -1.08
C LYS A 87 26.95 17.91 -0.10
N THR A 88 26.52 17.90 1.17
CA THR A 88 26.96 18.89 2.17
C THR A 88 28.10 18.39 3.03
N ARG A 89 28.14 17.09 3.36
CA ARG A 89 29.08 16.53 4.34
C ARG A 89 30.06 15.52 3.76
N TYR A 90 29.92 15.13 2.49
CA TYR A 90 30.78 14.14 1.85
C TYR A 90 31.44 14.67 0.57
N PRO A 91 32.40 15.61 0.68
CA PRO A 91 33.03 16.29 -0.46
C PRO A 91 33.87 15.37 -1.35
N MET A 92 34.17 14.14 -0.89
CA MET A 92 34.85 13.11 -1.71
C MET A 92 33.98 12.64 -2.88
N LEU A 93 32.66 12.85 -2.84
CA LEU A 93 31.75 12.53 -3.92
C LEU A 93 31.45 13.79 -4.73
N GLU A 94 32.10 13.94 -5.88
CA GLU A 94 31.96 15.14 -6.73
C GLU A 94 30.52 15.38 -7.20
N ASN A 95 29.80 14.32 -7.55
CA ASN A 95 28.44 14.43 -8.07
C ASN A 95 27.48 13.37 -7.48
N PRO A 96 26.88 13.63 -6.29
CA PRO A 96 25.90 12.72 -5.68
C PRO A 96 24.64 12.49 -6.52
N GLU A 97 24.31 13.42 -7.44
CA GLU A 97 23.16 13.28 -8.34
C GLU A 97 23.31 12.12 -9.32
N SER A 98 24.54 11.73 -9.64
CA SER A 98 24.80 10.56 -10.48
C SER A 98 24.23 9.27 -9.87
N LEU A 99 24.07 9.21 -8.54
CA LEU A 99 23.53 8.05 -7.84
C LEU A 99 22.00 7.99 -7.88
N ARG A 100 21.31 9.12 -8.07
CA ARG A 100 19.84 9.23 -7.92
C ARG A 100 19.10 8.21 -8.79
N LYS A 101 19.45 8.13 -10.07
CA LYS A 101 18.79 7.19 -11.01
C LYS A 101 18.94 5.73 -10.57
N SER A 102 20.16 5.31 -10.24
CA SER A 102 20.37 3.94 -9.77
C SER A 102 19.71 3.67 -8.42
N ALA A 103 19.59 4.68 -7.54
CA ALA A 103 18.95 4.54 -6.26
C ALA A 103 17.42 4.39 -6.44
N ASP A 104 16.84 5.19 -7.33
CA ASP A 104 15.42 5.09 -7.71
C ASP A 104 15.07 3.74 -8.36
N ASP A 105 15.93 3.24 -9.25
CA ASP A 105 15.81 1.89 -9.80
C ASP A 105 15.80 0.81 -8.69
N PHE A 106 16.67 0.97 -7.68
CA PHE A 106 16.71 0.06 -6.54
C PHE A 106 15.45 0.17 -5.67
N LEU A 107 14.95 1.39 -5.42
CA LEU A 107 13.69 1.60 -4.67
C LEU A 107 12.50 0.97 -5.40
N THR A 108 12.44 1.13 -6.72
CA THR A 108 11.40 0.51 -7.56
C THR A 108 11.44 -1.02 -7.46
N GLN A 109 12.64 -1.62 -7.47
CA GLN A 109 12.78 -3.05 -7.22
C GLN A 109 12.37 -3.44 -5.80
N ALA A 110 12.69 -2.63 -4.79
CA ALA A 110 12.34 -2.92 -3.40
C ALA A 110 10.81 -2.93 -3.18
N VAL A 111 10.06 -2.05 -3.84
CA VAL A 111 8.58 -2.01 -3.77
C VAL A 111 7.93 -3.30 -4.29
N MET A 112 8.57 -4.01 -5.22
CA MET A 112 8.07 -5.29 -5.75
C MET A 112 8.26 -6.46 -4.77
N THR A 113 8.81 -6.21 -3.58
CA THR A 113 9.18 -7.24 -2.61
C THR A 113 8.66 -6.89 -1.21
N ASP A 114 8.84 -7.80 -0.26
CA ASP A 114 8.43 -7.58 1.14
C ASP A 114 9.33 -6.56 1.90
N ALA A 115 10.28 -5.91 1.23
CA ALA A 115 11.19 -4.97 1.85
C ALA A 115 10.47 -3.85 2.62
N GLY A 116 9.37 -3.33 2.08
CA GLY A 116 8.56 -2.29 2.71
C GLY A 116 7.85 -2.72 4.00
N LEU A 117 7.70 -4.03 4.23
CA LEU A 117 7.12 -4.60 5.45
C LEU A 117 8.18 -5.01 6.48
N LEU A 118 9.40 -5.28 6.03
CA LEU A 118 10.47 -5.87 6.85
C LEU A 118 11.51 -4.85 7.35
N PHE A 119 11.66 -3.71 6.68
CA PHE A 119 12.71 -2.74 6.96
C PHE A 119 12.15 -1.32 7.06
N SER A 120 12.84 -0.48 7.84
CA SER A 120 12.47 0.94 7.91
C SER A 120 12.77 1.67 6.59
N PRO A 121 12.00 2.71 6.22
CA PRO A 121 12.21 3.46 4.99
C PRO A 121 13.61 4.10 4.90
N SER A 122 14.17 4.52 6.03
CA SER A 122 15.54 5.06 6.09
C SER A 122 16.60 4.00 5.78
N GLN A 123 16.42 2.75 6.24
CA GLN A 123 17.32 1.65 5.91
C GLN A 123 17.20 1.26 4.43
N ILE A 124 15.98 1.27 3.87
CA ILE A 124 15.77 1.01 2.44
C ILE A 124 16.47 2.09 1.60
N ALA A 125 16.26 3.36 1.93
CA ALA A 125 16.89 4.49 1.25
C ALA A 125 18.42 4.46 1.35
N LEU A 126 18.97 4.21 2.54
CA LEU A 126 20.41 4.09 2.74
C LEU A 126 20.99 2.92 1.94
N THR A 127 20.30 1.78 1.94
CA THR A 127 20.71 0.62 1.13
C THR A 127 20.72 0.95 -0.35
N ALA A 128 19.71 1.69 -0.84
CA ALA A 128 19.64 2.13 -2.23
C ALA A 128 20.84 2.99 -2.61
N VAL A 129 21.11 4.06 -1.86
CA VAL A 129 22.21 5.00 -2.12
C VAL A 129 23.58 4.31 -2.06
N LEU A 130 23.83 3.51 -1.02
CA LEU A 130 25.09 2.77 -0.87
C LEU A 130 25.28 1.70 -1.94
N ASN A 131 24.19 1.06 -2.38
CA ASN A 131 24.23 0.10 -3.50
C ASN A 131 24.60 0.82 -4.81
N SER A 132 23.97 1.96 -5.08
CA SER A 132 24.27 2.77 -6.27
C SER A 132 25.74 3.21 -6.32
N ALA A 133 26.30 3.69 -5.21
CA ALA A 133 27.71 4.04 -5.15
C ALA A 133 28.62 2.82 -5.34
N SER A 134 28.30 1.69 -4.71
CA SER A 134 29.05 0.45 -4.89
C SER A 134 29.03 -0.02 -6.36
N ARG A 135 27.90 0.13 -7.07
CA ARG A 135 27.80 -0.15 -8.51
C ARG A 135 28.60 0.83 -9.37
N ALA A 136 28.75 2.07 -8.92
CA ALA A 136 29.57 3.09 -9.55
C ALA A 136 31.07 2.99 -9.18
N GLY A 137 31.47 2.00 -8.37
CA GLY A 137 32.86 1.83 -7.92
C GLY A 137 33.30 2.80 -6.81
N ILE A 138 32.37 3.50 -6.17
CA ILE A 138 32.63 4.48 -5.12
C ILE A 138 32.56 3.78 -3.76
N ASN A 139 33.64 3.86 -2.97
CA ASN A 139 33.63 3.42 -1.58
C ASN A 139 33.05 4.52 -0.67
N MET A 140 31.97 4.20 0.04
CA MET A 140 31.30 5.12 0.99
C MET A 140 31.36 4.60 2.44
N GLU A 141 32.37 3.81 2.80
CA GLU A 141 32.61 3.35 4.17
C GLU A 141 32.97 4.51 5.12
N SER A 142 33.74 5.48 4.66
CA SER A 142 34.03 6.72 5.40
C SER A 142 32.77 7.52 5.70
N TYR A 143 31.80 7.56 4.78
CA TYR A 143 30.50 8.20 5.04
C TYR A 143 29.77 7.56 6.22
N LEU A 144 29.74 6.23 6.30
CA LEU A 144 29.10 5.51 7.40
C LEU A 144 29.81 5.73 8.74
N THR A 145 31.14 5.70 8.74
CA THR A 145 31.93 5.78 9.97
C THR A 145 32.08 7.22 10.47
N GLU A 146 32.32 8.18 9.58
CA GLU A 146 32.62 9.58 9.91
C GLU A 146 31.35 10.44 9.90
N CYS A 147 30.56 10.42 8.82
CA CYS A 147 29.39 11.30 8.70
C CYS A 147 28.22 10.81 9.55
N LEU A 148 27.95 9.50 9.59
CA LEU A 148 26.90 8.95 10.45
C LEU A 148 27.40 8.67 11.89
N LYS A 149 28.66 9.00 12.20
CA LYS A 149 29.29 8.84 13.53
C LYS A 149 29.20 7.42 14.10
N LEU A 150 29.12 6.40 13.24
CA LEU A 150 29.01 4.99 13.65
C LEU A 150 30.38 4.33 13.92
N LYS A 151 31.47 5.09 13.94
CA LYS A 151 32.83 4.56 14.16
C LYS A 151 32.99 3.85 15.50
N GLU A 152 32.34 4.36 16.55
CA GLU A 152 32.44 3.82 17.92
C GLU A 152 31.37 2.78 18.22
N ASP A 153 30.22 2.84 17.53
CA ASP A 153 29.11 1.90 17.66
C ASP A 153 29.19 0.77 16.64
N LYS A 154 30.13 -0.15 16.87
CA LYS A 154 30.36 -1.31 16.01
C LYS A 154 29.14 -2.24 15.93
N GLU A 155 28.37 -2.37 17.01
CA GLU A 155 27.22 -3.26 17.05
C GLU A 155 26.11 -2.77 16.10
N THR A 156 25.78 -1.48 16.16
CA THR A 156 24.78 -0.88 15.26
C THR A 156 25.26 -0.93 13.81
N LEU A 157 26.54 -0.67 13.57
CA LEU A 157 27.14 -0.75 12.23
C LEU A 157 27.02 -2.16 11.64
N THR A 158 27.31 -3.22 12.42
CA THR A 158 27.15 -4.61 11.99
C THR A 158 25.68 -4.94 11.68
N LYS A 159 24.75 -4.59 12.58
CA LYS A 159 23.30 -4.80 12.36
C LYS A 159 22.79 -4.10 11.10
N MET A 160 23.32 -2.92 10.80
CA MET A 160 22.99 -2.18 9.59
C MET A 160 23.49 -2.91 8.33
N TYR A 161 24.75 -3.34 8.30
CA TYR A 161 25.29 -4.13 7.18
C TYR A 161 24.54 -5.44 6.97
N ASP A 162 24.16 -6.13 8.04
CA ASP A 162 23.36 -7.35 7.96
C ASP A 162 21.96 -7.08 7.39
N SER A 163 21.34 -5.97 7.78
CA SER A 163 20.04 -5.55 7.23
C SER A 163 20.14 -5.21 5.75
N MET A 164 21.18 -4.46 5.35
CA MET A 164 21.46 -4.18 3.93
C MET A 164 21.69 -5.46 3.13
N ARG A 165 22.44 -6.43 3.69
CA ARG A 165 22.72 -7.71 3.04
C ARG A 165 21.44 -8.52 2.86
N ARG A 166 20.60 -8.63 3.90
CA ARG A 166 19.30 -9.30 3.84
C ARG A 166 18.39 -8.68 2.77
N MET A 167 18.31 -7.35 2.72
CA MET A 167 17.55 -6.64 1.71
C MET A 167 18.06 -6.92 0.29
N LYS A 168 19.38 -6.85 0.06
CA LYS A 168 19.98 -7.19 -1.24
C LYS A 168 19.70 -8.65 -1.64
N THR A 169 19.73 -9.59 -0.70
CA THR A 169 19.38 -10.99 -0.96
C THR A 169 17.91 -11.13 -1.33
N LEU A 170 17.02 -10.42 -0.65
CA LEU A 170 15.58 -10.44 -0.91
C LEU A 170 15.26 -9.91 -2.31
N LEU A 171 15.86 -8.79 -2.72
CA LEU A 171 15.71 -8.27 -4.09
C LEU A 171 16.28 -9.23 -5.16
N LYS A 172 17.40 -9.89 -4.89
CA LYS A 172 18.00 -10.86 -5.84
C LYS A 172 17.16 -12.12 -6.03
N LYS A 173 16.40 -12.52 -5.01
CA LYS A 173 15.53 -13.71 -5.04
C LYS A 173 14.14 -13.42 -5.59
N TYR A 174 13.81 -12.15 -5.85
CA TYR A 174 12.53 -11.79 -6.42
C TYR A 174 12.43 -12.32 -7.86
N GLU A 175 11.43 -13.16 -8.09
CA GLU A 175 11.10 -13.69 -9.41
C GLU A 175 9.82 -12.99 -9.88
N PRO A 176 9.84 -12.30 -11.04
CA PRO A 176 8.63 -11.69 -11.56
C PRO A 176 7.60 -12.75 -11.92
N PRO A 177 6.30 -12.45 -11.79
CA PRO A 177 5.26 -13.45 -12.01
C PRO A 177 5.24 -13.89 -13.48
N ASN A 178 5.20 -15.21 -13.70
CA ASN A 178 5.09 -15.80 -15.03
C ASN A 178 3.71 -15.49 -15.65
N LEU A 179 3.70 -14.87 -16.83
CA LEU A 179 2.48 -14.42 -17.49
C LEU A 179 1.50 -15.56 -17.80
N GLU A 180 1.99 -16.73 -18.20
CA GLU A 180 1.15 -17.89 -18.50
C GLU A 180 0.43 -18.40 -17.24
N GLU A 181 1.17 -18.51 -16.14
CA GLU A 181 0.62 -18.91 -14.85
C GLU A 181 -0.37 -17.89 -14.32
N VAL A 182 -0.06 -16.60 -14.46
CA VAL A 182 -0.97 -15.50 -14.06
C VAL A 182 -2.29 -15.59 -14.82
N ILE A 183 -2.28 -15.91 -16.12
CA ILE A 183 -3.52 -16.09 -16.90
C ILE A 183 -4.34 -17.25 -16.33
N VAL A 184 -3.70 -18.39 -16.07
CA VAL A 184 -4.36 -19.57 -15.48
C VAL A 184 -4.95 -19.24 -14.10
N PHE A 185 -4.20 -18.56 -13.24
CA PHE A 185 -4.67 -18.18 -11.90
C PHE A 185 -5.79 -17.14 -11.96
N LYS A 186 -5.73 -16.18 -12.89
CA LYS A 186 -6.83 -15.23 -13.11
C LYS A 186 -8.11 -15.96 -13.50
N GLN A 187 -8.07 -16.89 -14.45
CA GLN A 187 -9.25 -17.66 -14.85
C GLN A 187 -9.84 -18.46 -13.68
N LYS A 188 -8.98 -19.10 -12.88
CA LYS A 188 -9.42 -19.82 -11.67
C LYS A 188 -10.05 -18.88 -10.65
N LEU A 189 -9.45 -17.71 -10.45
CA LEU A 189 -9.94 -16.71 -9.49
C LEU A 189 -11.32 -16.19 -9.90
N GLU A 190 -11.52 -15.84 -11.17
CA GLU A 190 -12.82 -15.40 -11.70
C GLU A 190 -13.90 -16.47 -11.51
N TRP A 191 -13.56 -17.74 -11.71
CA TRP A 191 -14.49 -18.84 -11.46
C TRP A 191 -14.93 -18.93 -9.99
N ILE A 192 -14.00 -18.76 -9.04
CA ILE A 192 -14.30 -18.75 -7.60
C ILE A 192 -15.24 -17.59 -7.25
N HIS A 193 -14.93 -16.38 -7.72
CA HIS A 193 -15.77 -15.19 -7.47
C HIS A 193 -17.17 -15.34 -8.06
N ALA A 194 -17.32 -15.92 -9.25
CA ALA A 194 -18.62 -16.21 -9.86
C ALA A 194 -19.46 -17.18 -9.02
N GLN A 195 -18.83 -18.23 -8.46
CA GLN A 195 -19.52 -19.18 -7.58
C GLN A 195 -19.97 -18.55 -6.26
N LEU A 196 -19.13 -17.72 -5.65
CA LEU A 196 -19.44 -17.02 -4.41
C LEU A 196 -20.59 -16.02 -4.61
N ALA A 197 -20.57 -15.25 -5.71
CA ALA A 197 -21.67 -14.36 -6.07
C ALA A 197 -23.00 -15.12 -6.25
N SER A 198 -22.97 -16.28 -6.92
CA SER A 198 -24.16 -17.12 -7.10
C SER A 198 -24.74 -17.66 -5.77
N SER A 199 -23.87 -17.92 -4.79
CA SER A 199 -24.26 -18.46 -3.48
C SER A 199 -24.79 -17.36 -2.55
N SER A 200 -24.23 -16.15 -2.62
CA SER A 200 -24.72 -14.97 -1.90
C SER A 200 -26.11 -14.55 -2.38
N ASN A 201 -26.37 -14.60 -3.70
CA ASN A 201 -27.70 -14.31 -4.26
C ASN A 201 -28.77 -15.32 -3.83
N LYS A 202 -28.42 -16.58 -3.59
CA LYS A 202 -29.35 -17.58 -3.01
C LYS A 202 -29.68 -17.27 -1.55
N ARG A 203 -28.72 -16.76 -0.77
CA ARG A 203 -28.96 -16.32 0.61
C ARG A 203 -29.81 -15.06 0.68
N LYS A 204 -29.58 -14.06 -0.19
CA LYS A 204 -30.44 -12.87 -0.28
C LYS A 204 -31.89 -13.20 -0.68
N ARG A 205 -32.10 -14.15 -1.61
CA ARG A 205 -33.45 -14.64 -1.96
C ARG A 205 -34.19 -15.27 -0.78
N GLY A 206 -33.50 -15.97 0.12
CA GLY A 206 -34.12 -16.54 1.32
C GLY A 206 -34.64 -15.49 2.32
N TYR A 207 -34.07 -14.28 2.31
CA TYR A 207 -34.54 -13.17 3.16
C TYR A 207 -35.68 -12.36 2.52
N GLU A 208 -35.92 -12.46 1.21
CA GLU A 208 -37.08 -11.84 0.55
C GLU A 208 -38.36 -12.69 0.68
N GLU A 209 -38.24 -14.00 0.94
CA GLU A 209 -39.39 -14.88 1.18
C GLU A 209 -39.89 -14.86 2.64
N ASP A 210 -39.07 -14.42 3.59
CA ASP A 210 -39.52 -14.17 4.98
C ASP A 210 -40.26 -12.82 5.02
N GLY A 211 -41.59 -12.91 4.93
CA GLY A 211 -42.52 -11.82 4.74
C GLY A 211 -42.30 -10.59 5.64
N HIS A 212 -42.65 -9.44 5.09
CA HIS A 212 -42.81 -8.18 5.81
C HIS A 212 -43.59 -8.38 7.11
N VAL A 213 -42.90 -8.41 8.25
CA VAL A 213 -43.52 -8.06 9.53
C VAL A 213 -43.69 -6.54 9.51
N ALA A 214 -44.83 -6.09 8.99
CA ALA A 214 -45.27 -4.72 9.16
C ALA A 214 -45.26 -4.40 10.66
N LYS A 215 -44.45 -3.42 11.07
CA LYS A 215 -44.54 -2.86 12.42
C LYS A 215 -45.94 -2.28 12.59
N GLU A 216 -46.69 -2.81 13.55
CA GLU A 216 -47.91 -2.14 14.02
C GLU A 216 -47.58 -0.69 14.44
N PRO A 217 -48.42 0.29 14.10
CA PRO A 217 -48.20 1.66 14.49
C PRO A 217 -48.27 1.77 16.01
N ARG A 218 -47.20 2.29 16.62
CA ARG A 218 -47.21 2.62 18.05
C ARG A 218 -48.33 3.62 18.32
N LEU A 219 -49.20 3.25 19.25
CA LEU A 219 -50.25 4.10 19.81
C LEU A 219 -49.65 5.41 20.34
N ALA A 220 -50.47 6.45 20.27
CA ALA A 220 -50.16 7.87 20.44
C ALA A 220 -49.18 8.20 21.58
N ALA A 221 -48.28 9.13 21.30
CA ALA A 221 -47.47 9.80 22.30
C ALA A 221 -48.39 10.46 23.34
N GLU A 222 -48.27 10.05 24.61
CA GLU A 222 -48.78 10.84 25.72
C GLU A 222 -48.00 12.16 25.74
N GLU A 223 -48.72 13.27 25.59
CA GLU A 223 -48.20 14.62 25.75
C GLU A 223 -47.85 14.84 27.22
N TRP A 224 -46.59 15.17 27.51
CA TRP A 224 -46.16 15.57 28.84
C TRP A 224 -46.47 17.07 28.98
N SER A 225 -47.25 17.46 30.00
CA SER A 225 -47.45 18.86 30.37
C SER A 225 -46.65 19.20 31.63
N ASP A 226 -46.03 20.39 31.64
CA ASP A 226 -45.13 20.90 32.69
C ASP A 226 -45.78 21.17 34.08
N GLU A 227 -46.96 20.60 34.37
CA GLU A 227 -47.61 20.73 35.69
C GLU A 227 -47.22 19.63 36.70
N ASP A 228 -46.47 18.60 36.30
CA ASP A 228 -46.07 17.49 37.17
C ASP A 228 -44.77 17.76 37.99
N LEU A 229 -44.31 19.02 38.05
CA LEU A 229 -43.09 19.42 38.77
C LEU A 229 -43.31 20.56 39.79
N LEU A 230 -44.39 20.49 40.58
CA LEU A 230 -44.53 21.25 41.83
C LEU A 230 -44.93 20.38 43.02
#